data_AF-A0A2E5SGT2-F1
#
_entry.id   AF-A0A2E5SGT2-F1
#
_cell.length_a   1.000
_cell.length_b   1.000
_cell.length_c   1.000
_cell.angle_alpha   90.00
_cell.angle_beta   90.00
_cell.angle_gamma   90.00
#
_symmetry.space_group_name_H-M   'P 1'
#
loop_
_entity.id
_entity.type
_entity.pdbx_description
1 polymer ?
#
loop_
_entity_poly.entity_id
_entity_poly.type
_entity_poly.pdbx_seq_one_letter_code
_entity_poly.pdbx_strand_id
1 'polypeptide(L)'
;MKLIKYILFIIILIASVVFIKELDSINVLNDGTPIKVKIPYLTTAIGFEDGLKTWQAIIFTLSIGVFIGFIIALIQIISQKAEMISLKSNLRKANDELDILRNQNLDDDLELVDENIDDEL
;
A
#
# COMPACT_ATOMS: atom_id res chain seq x y z
N MET A 1 -10.51 11.03 11.12
CA MET A 1 -9.60 11.03 9.93
C MET A 1 -9.60 9.73 9.11
N LYS A 2 -9.91 8.55 9.66
CA LYS A 2 -10.19 7.33 8.84
C LYS A 2 -11.65 7.28 8.37
N LEU A 3 -12.58 7.65 9.24
CA LEU A 3 -14.03 7.66 8.97
C LEU A 3 -14.41 8.56 7.78
N ILE A 4 -13.81 9.76 7.68
CA ILE A 4 -14.04 10.69 6.56
C ILE A 4 -13.57 10.11 5.22
N LYS A 5 -12.47 9.33 5.22
CA LYS A 5 -11.96 8.66 4.01
C LYS A 5 -12.93 7.59 3.53
N TYR A 6 -13.51 6.81 4.46
CA TYR A 6 -14.53 5.81 4.12
C TYR A 6 -15.83 6.44 3.63
N ILE A 7 -16.29 7.53 4.26
CA ILE A 7 -17.47 8.29 3.79
C ILE A 7 -17.25 8.82 2.38
N LEU A 8 -16.09 9.41 2.10
CA LEU A 8 -15.76 9.90 0.76
C LEU A 8 -15.72 8.76 -0.27
N PHE A 9 -15.19 7.59 0.10
CA PHE A 9 -15.20 6.40 -0.75
C PHE A 9 -16.63 5.92 -1.06
N ILE A 10 -17.52 5.94 -0.06
CA ILE A 10 -18.93 5.57 -0.23
C ILE A 10 -19.64 6.56 -1.16
N ILE A 11 -19.41 7.87 -1.01
CA ILE A 11 -19.98 8.90 -1.89
C ILE A 11 -19.53 8.67 -3.35
N ILE A 12 -18.25 8.42 -3.57
CA ILE A 12 -17.70 8.11 -4.90
C ILE A 12 -18.30 6.84 -5.48
N LEU A 13 -18.50 5.81 -4.66
CA LEU A 13 -19.09 4.55 -5.10
C LEU A 13 -20.56 4.75 -5.51
N ILE A 14 -21.33 5.47 -4.72
CA ILE A 14 -22.72 5.83 -5.05
C ILE A 14 -22.77 6.65 -6.35
N ALA A 15 -21.93 7.68 -6.47
CA ALA A 15 -21.83 8.50 -7.68
C ALA A 15 -21.48 7.65 -8.91
N SER A 16 -20.58 6.68 -8.77
CA SER A 16 -20.19 5.78 -9.87
C SER A 16 -21.35 4.89 -10.30
N VAL A 17 -22.14 4.35 -9.37
CA VAL A 17 -23.32 3.54 -9.69
C VAL A 17 -24.40 4.36 -10.40
N VAL A 18 -24.66 5.58 -9.90
CA VAL A 18 -25.61 6.51 -10.54
C VAL A 18 -25.14 6.87 -11.95
N PHE A 19 -23.85 7.15 -12.11
CA PHE A 19 -23.25 7.44 -13.41
C PHE A 19 -23.42 6.27 -14.39
N ILE A 20 -23.18 5.02 -13.96
CA ILE A 20 -23.36 3.84 -14.82
C ILE A 20 -24.82 3.68 -15.26
N LYS A 21 -25.77 3.92 -14.35
CA LYS A 21 -27.20 3.83 -14.66
C LYS A 21 -27.63 4.89 -15.68
N GLU A 22 -27.21 6.14 -15.47
CA GLU A 22 -27.53 7.23 -16.38
C GLU A 22 -26.89 7.00 -17.75
N LEU A 23 -25.65 6.50 -17.76
CA LEU A 23 -24.94 6.16 -18.98
C LEU A 23 -25.65 5.07 -19.79
N ASP A 24 -26.14 4.00 -19.15
CA ASP A 24 -26.91 2.96 -19.85
C ASP A 24 -28.20 3.54 -20.44
N SER A 25 -28.89 4.43 -19.72
CA SER A 25 -30.13 5.07 -20.17
C SER A 25 -29.93 6.01 -21.36
N ILE A 26 -28.81 6.73 -21.42
CA ILE A 26 -28.52 7.68 -22.51
C ILE A 26 -27.94 6.97 -23.74
N ASN A 27 -27.24 5.85 -23.56
CA ASN A 27 -26.59 5.12 -24.65
C ASN A 27 -27.53 4.13 -25.34
N VAL A 28 -28.72 4.62 -25.72
CA VAL A 28 -29.73 3.87 -26.49
C VAL A 28 -30.00 4.62 -27.79
N LEU A 29 -30.00 3.91 -28.92
CA LEU A 29 -30.38 4.48 -30.22
C LEU A 29 -31.89 4.78 -30.25
N ASN A 30 -32.32 5.59 -31.21
CA ASN A 30 -33.74 5.93 -31.43
C ASN A 30 -34.65 4.69 -31.60
N ASP A 31 -34.08 3.55 -32.00
CA ASP A 31 -34.77 2.27 -32.20
C ASP A 31 -34.80 1.38 -30.93
N GLY A 32 -34.34 1.88 -29.78
CA GLY A 32 -34.27 1.13 -28.52
C GLY A 32 -33.07 0.18 -28.41
N THR A 33 -32.18 0.16 -29.41
CA THR A 33 -30.98 -0.69 -29.37
C THR A 33 -29.84 -0.03 -28.59
N PRO A 34 -29.16 -0.74 -27.68
CA PRO A 34 -28.06 -0.16 -26.91
C PRO A 34 -26.82 0.07 -27.78
N ILE A 35 -26.13 1.20 -27.58
CA ILE A 35 -24.87 1.51 -28.26
C ILE A 35 -23.81 0.50 -27.82
N LYS A 36 -23.16 -0.13 -28.81
CA LYS A 36 -22.07 -1.08 -28.59
C LYS A 36 -20.72 -0.45 -28.95
N VAL A 37 -19.75 -0.58 -28.05
CA VAL A 37 -18.37 -0.14 -28.19
C VAL A 37 -17.51 -1.34 -28.60
N LYS A 38 -16.79 -1.20 -29.72
CA LYS A 38 -15.79 -2.18 -30.15
C LYS A 38 -14.43 -1.77 -29.60
N ILE A 39 -13.82 -2.64 -28.80
CA ILE A 39 -12.48 -2.41 -28.27
C ILE A 39 -11.47 -3.05 -29.23
N PRO A 40 -10.51 -2.29 -29.77
CA PRO A 40 -9.44 -2.84 -30.61
C PRO A 40 -8.74 -4.03 -29.92
N TYR A 41 -8.32 -5.02 -30.69
CA TYR A 41 -7.65 -6.25 -30.20
C TYR A 41 -8.52 -7.23 -29.38
N LEU A 42 -9.72 -6.83 -28.94
CA LEU A 42 -10.68 -7.70 -28.25
C LEU A 42 -11.84 -8.15 -29.15
N THR A 43 -12.08 -7.48 -30.28
CA THR A 43 -13.16 -7.82 -31.22
C THR A 43 -13.05 -9.19 -31.88
N THR A 44 -11.86 -9.79 -31.88
CA THR A 44 -11.59 -11.15 -32.40
C THR A 44 -11.75 -12.24 -31.33
N ALA A 45 -12.04 -11.88 -30.08
CA ALA A 45 -12.28 -12.84 -29.01
C ALA A 45 -13.75 -13.32 -29.03
N ILE A 46 -13.94 -14.62 -28.75
CA ILE A 46 -15.27 -15.26 -28.69
C ILE A 46 -16.16 -14.49 -27.70
N GLY A 47 -17.31 -14.01 -28.18
CA GLY A 47 -18.27 -13.24 -27.37
C GLY A 47 -18.12 -11.71 -27.42
N PHE A 48 -17.14 -11.17 -28.17
CA PHE A 48 -16.92 -9.72 -28.33
C PHE A 48 -17.13 -9.22 -29.77
N GLU A 49 -17.56 -10.10 -30.69
CA GLU A 49 -17.72 -9.82 -32.13
C GLU A 49 -18.65 -8.63 -32.42
N ASP A 50 -19.72 -8.55 -31.63
CA ASP A 50 -20.75 -7.52 -31.72
C ASP A 50 -20.38 -6.22 -30.98
N GLY A 51 -19.29 -6.20 -30.23
CA GLY A 51 -18.93 -5.12 -29.31
C GLY A 51 -19.65 -5.22 -27.95
N LEU A 52 -19.16 -4.46 -26.98
CA LEU A 52 -19.66 -4.41 -25.61
C LEU A 52 -20.63 -3.26 -25.42
N LYS A 53 -21.66 -3.42 -24.60
CA LYS A 53 -22.45 -2.26 -24.17
C LYS A 53 -21.55 -1.26 -23.45
N THR A 54 -21.83 0.04 -23.60
CA THR A 54 -21.00 1.11 -23.00
C THR A 54 -20.79 0.91 -21.50
N TRP A 55 -21.83 0.52 -20.75
CA TRP A 55 -21.70 0.25 -19.31
C TRP A 55 -20.78 -0.94 -19.00
N GLN A 56 -20.79 -2.00 -19.82
CA GLN A 56 -19.92 -3.16 -19.66
C GLN A 56 -18.45 -2.78 -19.89
N ALA A 57 -18.20 -1.95 -20.90
CA ALA A 57 -16.86 -1.44 -21.19
C ALA A 57 -16.30 -0.64 -20.00
N ILE A 58 -17.11 0.22 -19.37
CA ILE A 58 -16.67 1.00 -18.19
C ILE A 58 -16.39 0.10 -16.98
N ILE A 59 -17.25 -0.88 -16.71
CA ILE A 59 -16.99 -1.82 -15.59
C ILE A 59 -15.72 -2.63 -15.85
N PHE A 60 -15.47 -3.01 -17.10
CA PHE A 60 -14.27 -3.75 -17.47
C PHE A 60 -12.99 -2.92 -17.24
N THR A 61 -12.96 -1.66 -17.69
CA THR A 61 -11.79 -0.78 -17.47
C THR A 61 -11.59 -0.47 -15.99
N LEU A 62 -12.67 -0.24 -15.24
CA LEU A 62 -12.63 -0.03 -13.80
C LEU A 62 -12.03 -1.25 -13.08
N SER A 63 -12.44 -2.46 -13.46
CA SER A 63 -11.95 -3.71 -12.87
C SER A 63 -10.45 -3.89 -13.11
N ILE A 64 -9.96 -3.59 -14.31
CA ILE A 64 -8.53 -3.61 -14.63
C ILE A 64 -7.77 -2.58 -13.78
N GLY A 65 -8.29 -1.37 -13.64
CA GLY A 65 -7.68 -0.33 -12.81
C GLY A 65 -7.57 -0.74 -11.34
N VAL A 66 -8.63 -1.31 -10.76
CA VAL A 66 -8.62 -1.83 -9.38
C VAL A 66 -7.61 -2.97 -9.24
N PHE A 67 -7.53 -3.87 -10.22
CA PHE A 67 -6.59 -4.99 -10.22
C PHE A 67 -5.13 -4.50 -10.22
N ILE A 68 -4.79 -3.53 -11.06
CA ILE A 68 -3.46 -2.91 -11.08
C ILE A 68 -3.17 -2.21 -9.75
N GLY A 69 -4.14 -1.46 -9.21
CA GLY A 69 -4.01 -0.81 -7.90
C GLY A 69 -3.72 -1.81 -6.77
N PHE A 70 -4.35 -2.98 -6.81
CA PHE A 70 -4.09 -4.06 -5.86
C PHE A 70 -2.67 -4.61 -5.96
N ILE A 71 -2.15 -4.84 -7.17
CA ILE A 71 -0.76 -5.28 -7.38
C ILE A 71 0.23 -4.26 -6.81
N ILE A 72 0.00 -2.96 -7.08
CA ILE A 72 0.86 -1.90 -6.54
C ILE A 72 0.82 -1.90 -5.02
N ALA A 73 -0.36 -2.02 -4.42
CA ALA A 73 -0.52 -2.08 -2.97
C ALA A 73 0.21 -3.31 -2.36
N LEU A 74 0.20 -4.46 -3.04
CA LEU A 74 0.97 -5.64 -2.63
C LEU A 74 2.48 -5.38 -2.68
N ILE A 75 2.99 -4.74 -3.72
CA ILE A 75 4.41 -4.40 -3.80
C ILE A 75 4.79 -3.43 -2.66
N GLN A 76 3.95 -2.43 -2.40
CA GLN A 76 4.14 -1.47 -1.31
C GLN A 76 4.15 -2.16 0.06
N ILE A 77 3.23 -3.08 0.34
CA ILE A 77 3.18 -3.77 1.64
C ILE A 77 4.44 -4.61 1.89
N ILE A 78 4.95 -5.26 0.83
CA ILE A 78 6.18 -6.06 0.92
C ILE A 78 7.39 -5.15 1.16
N SER A 79 7.50 -4.06 0.39
CA SER A 79 8.60 -3.09 0.52
C SER A 79 8.65 -2.45 1.91
N GLN A 80 7.50 -2.01 2.44
CA GLN A 80 7.40 -1.43 3.77
C GLN A 80 7.76 -2.43 4.88
N LYS A 81 7.39 -3.70 4.72
CA LYS A 81 7.71 -4.75 5.69
C LYS A 81 9.21 -5.06 5.73
N ALA A 82 9.89 -5.02 4.59
CA ALA A 82 11.35 -5.17 4.53
C ALA A 82 12.07 -4.00 5.23
N GLU A 83 11.65 -2.77 4.96
CA GLU A 83 12.19 -1.57 5.63
C GLU A 83 11.97 -1.61 7.15
N MET A 84 10.77 -1.99 7.60
CA MET A 84 10.46 -2.10 9.03
C MET A 84 11.38 -3.10 9.75
N ILE A 85 11.67 -4.24 9.13
CA ILE A 85 12.59 -5.25 9.71
C ILE A 85 14.02 -4.69 9.79
N SER A 86 14.48 -4.01 8.74
CA SER A 86 15.79 -3.38 8.71
C SER A 86 15.93 -2.30 9.80
N LEU A 87 14.95 -1.40 9.91
CA LEU A 87 14.93 -0.38 10.97
C LEU A 87 14.93 -1.01 12.37
N LYS A 88 14.14 -2.07 12.59
CA LYS A 88 14.10 -2.77 13.87
C LYS A 88 15.45 -3.39 14.24
N SER A 89 16.16 -3.95 13.26
CA SER A 89 17.50 -4.51 13.43
C SER A 89 18.51 -3.42 13.80
N ASN A 90 18.51 -2.30 13.07
CA ASN A 90 19.40 -1.17 13.34
C ASN A 90 19.15 -0.54 14.71
N LEU A 91 17.88 -0.40 15.11
CA LEU A 91 17.51 0.10 16.44
C LEU A 91 18.02 -0.81 17.55
N ARG A 92 17.94 -2.13 17.36
CA ARG A 92 18.48 -3.09 18.34
C ARG A 92 19.99 -2.95 18.47
N LYS A 93 20.72 -2.87 17.35
CA LYS A 93 22.18 -2.65 17.36
C LYS A 93 22.57 -1.35 18.06
N ALA A 94 21.87 -0.25 17.76
CA ALA A 94 22.14 1.03 18.42
C ALA A 94 21.88 1.00 19.93
N ASN A 95 20.85 0.28 20.38
CA ASN A 95 20.63 0.04 21.81
C ASN A 95 21.72 -0.84 22.43
N ASP A 96 22.13 -1.90 21.75
CA ASP A 96 23.19 -2.79 22.21
C ASP A 96 24.54 -2.00 22.32
N GLU A 97 24.83 -1.12 21.36
CA GLU A 97 25.99 -0.20 21.40
C GLU A 97 25.89 0.80 22.56
N LEU A 98 24.70 1.36 22.81
CA LEU A 98 24.47 2.27 23.94
C LEU A 98 24.69 1.55 25.28
N ASP A 99 24.21 0.32 25.43
CA ASP A 99 24.38 -0.47 26.65
C ASP A 99 25.85 -0.85 26.86
N ILE A 100 26.59 -1.15 25.80
CA ILE A 100 28.05 -1.36 25.85
C ILE A 100 28.75 -0.07 26.31
N LEU A 101 28.43 1.08 25.72
CA LEU A 101 29.03 2.37 26.11
C LEU A 101 28.67 2.78 27.54
N ARG A 102 27.47 2.41 28.02
CA ARG A 102 27.07 2.60 29.42
C ARG A 102 27.86 1.72 30.38
N ASN A 103 28.18 0.49 29.99
CA ASN A 103 28.96 -0.43 30.82
C ASN A 103 30.48 -0.23 30.69
N GLN A 104 30.98 0.36 29.60
CA GLN A 104 32.40 0.64 29.41
C GLN A 104 32.96 1.74 30.34
N ASN A 105 32.11 2.63 30.88
CA ASN A 105 32.56 3.68 31.79
C ASN A 105 32.69 3.25 33.26
N LEU A 106 32.38 1.99 33.64
CA LEU A 106 32.44 1.54 35.04
C LEU A 106 33.63 0.64 35.39
N ASP A 107 34.21 -0.10 34.44
CA ASP A 107 35.20 -1.16 34.74
C ASP A 107 36.67 -0.81 34.42
N ASP A 108 36.95 0.23 33.63
CA ASP A 108 38.31 0.48 33.13
C ASP A 108 39.15 1.52 33.93
N ASP A 109 38.64 2.10 35.02
CA ASP A 109 39.32 3.23 35.70
C ASP A 109 39.38 3.16 37.25
N LEU A 110 39.05 2.03 37.87
CA LEU A 110 39.21 1.84 39.33
C LEU A 110 40.32 0.83 39.64
N GLU A 111 41.57 1.26 39.44
CA GLU A 111 42.72 0.68 40.12
C GLU A 111 42.63 1.06 41.62
N LEU A 112 42.02 0.18 42.43
CA LEU A 112 42.12 0.26 43.89
C LEU A 112 43.57 -0.08 44.28
N VAL A 113 44.44 0.93 44.26
CA VAL A 113 45.77 0.85 44.85
C VAL A 113 45.60 0.66 46.36
N ASP A 114 45.78 -0.59 46.82
CA ASP A 114 45.91 -0.92 48.24
C ASP A 114 47.33 -0.55 48.69
N GLU A 115 47.61 0.75 48.83
CA GLU A 115 48.79 1.24 49.54
C GLU A 115 48.43 1.42 51.02
N ASN A 116 48.28 0.29 51.73
CA ASN A 116 48.55 0.29 53.16
C ASN A 116 50.07 0.35 53.33
N ILE A 117 50.51 1.57 53.57
CA ILE A 117 51.85 2.02 53.89
C ILE A 117 52.43 1.13 55.01
N ASP A 118 53.33 0.22 54.63
CA ASP A 118 54.36 -0.31 55.52
C ASP A 118 55.32 0.85 55.83
N ASP A 119 54.98 1.66 56.83
CA ASP A 119 55.93 2.56 57.49
C ASP A 119 56.83 1.69 58.40
N GLU A 120 57.98 1.28 57.87
CA GLU A 120 59.16 1.02 58.69
C GLU A 120 59.51 2.30 59.45
N LEU A 121 59.44 2.26 60.79
CA LEU A 121 60.48 2.70 61.76
C LEU A 121 60.01 2.51 63.23
#